data_AF-A0A7Y9Z9Q8-F1
#
_entry.id   AF-A0A7Y9Z9Q8-F1
#
_cell.length_a   1.000
_cell.length_b   1.000
_cell.length_c   1.000
_cell.angle_alpha   90.00
_cell.angle_beta   90.00
_cell.angle_gamma   90.00
#
_symmetry.space_group_name_H-M   'P 1'
#
loop_
_entity.id
_entity.type
_entity.pdbx_description
1 polymer ?
#
loop_
_entity_poly.entity_id
_entity_poly.type
_entity_poly.pdbx_seq_one_letter_code
_entity_poly.pdbx_strand_id
1 'polypeptide(L)'
;MTFLNRAFGPGPITGGLNLLSAQAIGKAENWIVALKIAILGVFVVVGVFAIDPARLAVGQWSPVIQVAAGGMIIFLAYEGFELIANTADDIRDPKHNLPRAYFIAVGFVMVLYVLVSAVTVGALDVQSIVNAKDFALAEAAKPFLGQAGFTLIAIAAMLSTASAINATLYGSARLSYAIAKDGELPKQLERKVWGRPVEGLLGLAATIEGAFQLTERRPLRLPR
;
A
#
# COMPACT_ATOMS: atom_id res chain seq x y z
N MET A 1 -34.76 20.14 13.82
CA MET A 1 -33.47 19.40 13.68
C MET A 1 -32.34 19.92 14.58
N THR A 2 -32.59 20.84 15.52
CA THR A 2 -31.54 21.44 16.39
C THR A 2 -31.35 20.69 17.72
N PHE A 3 -32.30 19.85 18.13
CA PHE A 3 -32.27 19.14 19.42
C PHE A 3 -31.46 17.83 19.40
N LEU A 4 -31.42 17.12 18.26
CA LEU A 4 -30.63 15.90 18.11
C LEU A 4 -29.11 16.17 17.98
N ASN A 5 -28.72 17.33 17.47
CA ASN A 5 -27.31 17.71 17.31
C ASN A 5 -26.64 18.13 18.64
N ARG A 6 -27.42 18.44 19.67
CA ARG A 6 -26.91 18.71 21.04
C ARG A 6 -26.81 17.46 21.91
N ALA A 7 -27.63 16.44 21.65
CA ALA A 7 -27.58 15.17 22.38
C ALA A 7 -26.42 14.26 21.93
N PHE A 8 -25.98 14.40 20.68
CA PHE A 8 -24.85 13.66 20.09
C PHE A 8 -23.65 14.57 19.75
N GLY A 9 -23.46 15.66 20.50
CA GLY A 9 -22.14 16.31 20.49
C GLY A 9 -21.08 15.31 20.96
N PRO A 10 -19.83 15.36 20.46
CA PRO A 10 -18.78 14.46 20.93
C PRO A 10 -18.47 14.80 22.39
N GLY A 11 -19.19 14.17 23.31
CA GLY A 11 -18.93 14.27 24.74
C GLY A 11 -17.53 13.74 25.06
N PRO A 12 -16.97 14.09 26.22
CA PRO A 12 -15.63 13.66 26.63
C PRO A 12 -15.45 12.14 26.60
N ILE A 13 -16.53 11.37 26.76
CA ILE A 13 -16.55 9.90 26.68
C ILE A 13 -16.34 9.42 25.24
N THR A 14 -17.05 9.99 24.25
CA THR A 14 -16.87 9.61 22.83
C THR A 14 -15.57 10.16 22.26
N GLY A 15 -15.12 11.34 22.70
CA GLY A 15 -13.79 11.87 22.41
C GLY A 15 -12.67 10.97 22.94
N GLY A 16 -12.78 10.52 24.20
CA GLY A 16 -11.84 9.57 24.80
C GLY A 16 -11.82 8.21 24.11
N LEU A 17 -13.01 7.68 23.77
CA LEU A 17 -13.15 6.42 23.03
C LEU A 17 -12.53 6.50 21.62
N ASN A 18 -12.69 7.65 20.95
CA ASN A 18 -12.14 7.90 19.62
C ASN A 18 -10.61 8.07 19.61
N LEU A 19 -10.05 8.67 20.65
CA LEU A 19 -8.60 8.77 20.81
C LEU A 19 -7.98 7.40 21.14
N LEU A 20 -8.66 6.60 21.97
CA LEU A 20 -8.24 5.23 22.29
C LEU A 20 -8.31 4.32 21.05
N SER A 21 -9.39 4.40 20.25
CA SER A 21 -9.52 3.62 19.02
C SER A 21 -8.48 4.03 17.97
N ALA A 22 -8.22 5.33 17.81
CA ALA A 22 -7.16 5.84 16.95
C ALA A 22 -5.77 5.33 17.32
N GLN A 23 -5.43 5.32 18.62
CA GLN A 23 -4.16 4.80 19.11
C GLN A 23 -4.07 3.27 18.96
N ALA A 24 -5.17 2.55 19.18
CA ALA A 24 -5.24 1.11 18.97
C ALA A 24 -5.03 0.74 17.49
N ILE A 25 -5.66 1.48 16.56
CA ILE A 25 -5.49 1.30 15.11
C ILE A 25 -4.04 1.58 14.69
N GLY A 26 -3.42 2.66 15.18
CA GLY A 26 -2.02 2.97 14.87
C GLY A 26 -1.04 1.92 15.40
N LYS A 27 -1.28 1.38 16.61
CA LYS A 27 -0.48 0.27 17.14
C LYS A 27 -0.67 -1.01 16.33
N ALA A 28 -1.90 -1.32 15.93
CA ALA A 28 -2.20 -2.48 15.09
C ALA A 28 -1.48 -2.39 13.74
N GLU A 29 -1.46 -1.21 13.11
CA GLU A 29 -0.76 -0.98 11.85
C GLU A 29 0.74 -1.27 11.97
N ASN A 30 1.40 -0.77 13.02
CA ASN A 30 2.81 -1.06 13.26
C ASN A 30 3.09 -2.56 13.39
N TRP A 31 2.20 -3.30 14.07
CA TRP A 31 2.30 -4.76 14.18
C TRP A 31 2.09 -5.46 12.84
N ILE A 32 1.13 -5.01 12.01
CA ILE A 32 0.90 -5.55 10.67
C ILE A 32 2.13 -5.33 9.79
N VAL A 33 2.74 -4.14 9.85
CA VAL A 33 3.98 -3.83 9.12
C VAL A 33 5.14 -4.73 9.58
N ALA A 34 5.33 -4.89 10.89
CA ALA A 34 6.36 -5.77 11.41
C ALA A 34 6.13 -7.23 10.97
N LEU A 35 4.89 -7.70 11.00
CA LEU A 35 4.52 -9.05 10.60
C LEU A 35 4.78 -9.30 9.11
N LYS A 36 4.33 -8.41 8.21
CA LYS A 36 4.56 -8.57 6.76
C LYS A 36 6.05 -8.51 6.41
N ILE A 37 6.82 -7.64 7.06
CA ILE A 37 8.29 -7.59 6.89
C ILE A 37 8.93 -8.89 7.39
N ALA A 38 8.51 -9.42 8.55
CA ALA A 38 9.04 -10.67 9.07
C ALA A 38 8.75 -11.85 8.13
N ILE A 39 7.52 -11.94 7.60
CA ILE A 39 7.14 -12.98 6.64
C ILE A 39 8.00 -12.89 5.37
N LEU A 40 8.19 -11.70 4.81
CA LEU A 40 9.06 -11.50 3.65
C LEU A 40 10.53 -11.77 3.97
N GLY A 41 10.98 -11.45 5.18
CA GLY A 41 12.32 -11.78 5.66
C GLY A 41 12.56 -13.29 5.70
N VAL A 42 11.60 -14.05 6.24
CA VAL A 42 11.64 -15.53 6.23
C VAL A 42 11.64 -16.06 4.79
N PHE A 43 10.77 -15.53 3.93
CA PHE A 43 10.73 -15.90 2.51
C PHE A 43 12.09 -15.72 1.84
N VAL A 44 12.75 -14.57 2.05
CA VAL A 44 14.07 -14.30 1.49
C VAL A 44 15.13 -15.23 2.10
N VAL A 45 15.22 -15.31 3.43
CA VAL A 45 16.28 -16.08 4.11
C VAL A 45 16.20 -17.57 3.77
N VAL A 46 15.00 -18.16 3.77
CA VAL A 46 14.82 -19.57 3.44
C VAL A 46 14.92 -19.79 1.92
N GLY A 47 14.30 -18.90 1.13
CA GLY A 47 14.22 -19.03 -0.32
C GLY A 47 15.57 -18.89 -1.03
N VAL A 48 16.54 -18.18 -0.45
CA VAL A 48 17.92 -18.12 -1.00
C VAL A 48 18.54 -19.51 -1.17
N PHE A 49 18.23 -20.46 -0.28
CA PHE A 49 18.73 -21.83 -0.38
C PHE A 49 18.02 -22.66 -1.46
N ALA A 50 16.90 -22.17 -1.99
CA ALA A 50 16.12 -22.81 -3.04
C ALA A 50 16.33 -22.19 -4.43
N ILE A 51 17.21 -21.20 -4.54
CA ILE A 51 17.56 -20.57 -5.81
C ILE A 51 18.31 -21.58 -6.69
N ASP A 52 17.82 -21.78 -7.90
CA ASP A 52 18.59 -22.37 -8.99
C ASP A 52 19.40 -21.26 -9.70
N PRO A 53 20.74 -21.23 -9.58
CA PRO A 53 21.57 -20.19 -10.20
C PRO A 53 21.45 -20.15 -11.72
N ALA A 54 21.07 -21.26 -12.37
CA ALA A 54 20.89 -21.31 -13.82
C ALA A 54 19.75 -20.39 -14.29
N ARG A 55 18.75 -20.17 -13.43
CA ARG A 55 17.60 -19.28 -13.74
C ARG A 55 17.95 -17.80 -13.64
N LEU A 56 18.98 -17.46 -12.87
CA LEU A 56 19.48 -16.08 -12.73
C LEU A 56 20.59 -15.74 -13.73
N ALA A 57 21.06 -16.72 -14.50
CA ALA A 57 22.12 -16.54 -15.47
C ALA A 57 21.75 -15.47 -16.52
N VAL A 58 22.75 -14.70 -16.96
CA VAL A 58 22.56 -13.59 -17.91
C VAL A 58 21.89 -14.06 -19.22
N GLY A 59 22.09 -15.31 -19.62
CA GLY A 59 21.43 -15.89 -20.79
C GLY A 59 19.90 -16.04 -20.68
N GLN A 60 19.34 -15.94 -19.47
CA GLN A 60 17.89 -15.98 -19.22
C GLN A 60 17.26 -14.58 -19.15
N TRP A 61 18.06 -13.52 -19.24
CA TRP A 61 17.55 -12.16 -19.05
C TRP A 61 16.73 -11.70 -20.24
N SER A 62 15.63 -11.00 -19.96
CA SER A 62 14.80 -10.42 -21.00
C SER A 62 15.55 -9.34 -21.79
N PRO A 63 15.19 -9.12 -23.07
CA PRO A 63 15.74 -8.02 -23.86
C PRO A 63 15.55 -6.66 -23.16
N VAL A 64 16.51 -5.75 -23.34
CA VAL A 64 16.53 -4.44 -22.66
C VAL A 64 15.23 -3.67 -22.80
N ILE A 65 14.57 -3.74 -23.96
CA ILE A 65 13.29 -3.06 -24.18
C ILE A 65 12.16 -3.60 -23.29
N GLN A 66 12.14 -4.91 -23.01
CA GLN A 66 11.16 -5.53 -22.11
C GLN A 66 11.49 -5.22 -20.65
N VAL A 67 12.78 -5.16 -20.30
CA VAL A 67 13.23 -4.72 -18.98
C VAL A 67 12.81 -3.26 -18.74
N ALA A 68 12.97 -2.39 -19.74
CA ALA A 68 12.50 -1.00 -19.65
C ALA A 68 10.98 -0.92 -19.47
N ALA A 69 10.21 -1.74 -20.20
CA ALA A 69 8.76 -1.83 -20.03
C ALA A 69 8.37 -2.32 -18.62
N GLY A 70 9.04 -3.35 -18.10
CA GLY A 70 8.85 -3.82 -16.74
C GLY A 70 9.21 -2.76 -15.70
N GLY A 71 10.29 -2.00 -15.93
CA GLY A 71 10.68 -0.87 -15.09
C GLY A 71 9.61 0.22 -15.00
N MET A 72 8.92 0.53 -16.11
CA MET A 72 7.79 1.46 -16.09
C MET A 72 6.60 0.95 -15.25
N ILE A 73 6.34 -0.36 -15.26
CA ILE A 73 5.30 -0.97 -14.42
C ILE A 73 5.71 -0.95 -12.94
N ILE A 74 6.98 -1.26 -12.65
CA ILE A 74 7.52 -1.27 -11.29
C ILE A 74 7.45 0.12 -10.64
N PHE A 75 7.47 1.21 -11.41
CA PHE A 75 7.28 2.56 -10.86
C PHE A 75 6.01 2.67 -10.00
N LEU A 76 4.92 2.03 -10.42
CA LEU A 76 3.66 1.99 -9.66
C LEU A 76 3.83 1.30 -8.31
N ALA A 77 4.72 0.30 -8.21
CA ALA A 77 4.99 -0.40 -6.94
C ALA A 77 5.71 0.48 -5.90
N TYR A 78 6.26 1.63 -6.31
CA TYR A 78 6.84 2.61 -5.41
C TYR A 78 5.86 3.74 -5.02
N GLU A 79 4.61 3.71 -5.51
CA GLU A 79 3.58 4.62 -5.01
C GLU A 79 3.42 4.50 -3.49
N GLY A 80 3.17 5.62 -2.82
CA GLY A 80 2.95 5.68 -1.37
C GLY A 80 4.06 6.38 -0.60
N PHE A 81 5.24 6.65 -1.19
CA PHE A 81 6.27 7.44 -0.51
C PHE A 81 5.80 8.88 -0.24
N GLU A 82 4.96 9.43 -1.11
CA GLU A 82 4.37 10.77 -0.96
C GLU A 82 3.52 10.90 0.31
N LEU A 83 2.97 9.79 0.83
CA LEU A 83 2.22 9.77 2.08
C LEU A 83 3.09 10.20 3.29
N ILE A 84 4.41 10.03 3.21
CA ILE A 84 5.34 10.49 4.25
C ILE A 84 5.27 12.03 4.37
N ALA A 85 5.23 12.75 3.24
CA ALA A 85 5.13 14.22 3.23
C ALA A 85 3.79 14.71 3.80
N ASN A 86 2.70 13.98 3.57
CA ASN A 86 1.38 14.31 4.14
C ASN A 86 1.35 14.22 5.69
N THR A 87 2.39 13.67 6.29
CA THR A 87 2.57 13.58 7.74
C THR A 87 3.70 14.46 8.27
N ALA A 88 4.30 15.31 7.43
CA ALA A 88 5.46 16.13 7.79
C ALA A 88 5.21 17.03 9.02
N ASP A 89 3.98 17.57 9.16
CA ASP A 89 3.59 18.43 10.30
C ASP A 89 3.58 17.68 11.64
N ASP A 90 3.45 16.35 11.63
CA ASP A 90 3.46 15.50 12.84
C ASP A 90 4.83 14.92 13.15
N ILE A 91 5.83 15.13 12.27
CA ILE A 91 7.19 14.61 12.47
C ILE A 91 7.95 15.54 13.41
N ARG A 92 8.56 14.96 14.45
CA ARG A 92 9.50 15.70 15.30
C ARG A 92 10.74 16.09 14.47
N ASP A 93 11.14 17.35 14.48
CA ASP A 93 12.25 17.88 13.68
C ASP A 93 12.19 17.48 12.18
N PRO A 94 11.19 17.96 11.42
CA PRO A 94 10.97 17.58 10.02
C PRO A 94 12.19 17.84 9.14
N LYS A 95 12.96 18.91 9.43
CA LYS A 95 14.14 19.30 8.64
C LYS A 95 15.17 18.17 8.52
N HIS A 96 15.35 17.36 9.56
CA HIS A 96 16.29 16.25 9.56
C HIS A 96 15.61 14.88 9.45
N ASN A 97 14.43 14.71 10.04
CA ASN A 97 13.78 13.41 10.11
C ASN A 97 12.97 13.08 8.86
N LEU A 98 12.42 14.07 8.15
CA LEU A 98 11.69 13.82 6.91
C LEU A 98 12.61 13.26 5.80
N PRO A 99 13.80 13.85 5.50
CA PRO A 99 14.72 13.26 4.53
C PRO A 99 15.19 11.85 4.94
N ARG A 100 15.49 11.63 6.23
CA ARG A 100 15.90 10.31 6.73
C ARG A 100 14.81 9.27 6.55
N ALA A 101 13.57 9.61 6.85
CA ALA A 101 12.43 8.73 6.65
C ALA A 101 12.32 8.30 5.17
N TYR A 102 12.47 9.24 4.24
CA TYR A 102 12.49 8.94 2.81
C TYR A 102 13.60 7.97 2.40
N PHE A 103 14.86 8.32 2.68
CA PHE A 103 16.00 7.51 2.23
C PHE A 103 16.02 6.12 2.87
N ILE A 104 15.67 6.01 4.15
CA ILE A 104 15.63 4.73 4.85
C ILE A 104 14.48 3.87 4.31
N ALA A 105 13.26 4.42 4.20
CA ALA A 105 12.11 3.66 3.76
C ALA A 105 12.24 3.20 2.30
N VAL A 106 12.56 4.12 1.39
CA VAL A 106 12.69 3.81 -0.04
C VAL A 106 13.87 2.88 -0.27
N GLY A 107 15.03 3.17 0.32
CA GLY A 107 16.22 2.33 0.19
C GLY A 107 16.00 0.91 0.73
N PHE A 108 15.34 0.77 1.88
CA PHE A 108 14.97 -0.52 2.44
C PHE A 108 14.05 -1.31 1.52
N VAL A 109 12.98 -0.68 1.01
CA VAL A 109 12.01 -1.32 0.11
C VAL A 109 12.68 -1.73 -1.21
N MET A 110 13.58 -0.91 -1.76
CA MET A 110 14.35 -1.27 -2.96
C MET A 110 15.15 -2.56 -2.76
N VAL A 111 15.89 -2.67 -1.66
CA VAL A 111 16.66 -3.88 -1.35
C VAL A 111 15.73 -5.07 -1.19
N LEU A 112 14.63 -4.91 -0.44
CA LEU A 112 13.67 -5.97 -0.21
C LEU A 112 13.04 -6.47 -1.52
N TYR A 113 12.66 -5.57 -2.43
CA TYR A 113 12.09 -5.92 -3.73
C TYR A 113 13.07 -6.71 -4.57
N VAL A 114 14.33 -6.27 -4.66
CA VAL A 114 15.37 -7.00 -5.41
C VAL A 114 15.57 -8.41 -4.84
N LEU A 115 15.65 -8.55 -3.51
CA LEU A 115 15.84 -9.85 -2.86
C LEU A 115 14.64 -10.79 -3.09
N VAL A 116 13.42 -10.29 -2.91
CA VAL A 116 12.19 -11.05 -3.13
C VAL A 116 12.07 -11.47 -4.60
N SER A 117 12.34 -10.58 -5.54
CA SER A 117 12.33 -10.89 -6.98
C SER A 117 13.39 -11.93 -7.35
N ALA A 118 14.61 -11.80 -6.83
CA ALA A 118 15.69 -12.76 -7.08
C ALA A 118 15.34 -14.17 -6.57
N VAL A 119 14.78 -14.27 -5.35
CA VAL A 119 14.30 -15.55 -4.80
C VAL A 119 13.14 -16.09 -5.64
N THR A 120 12.20 -15.25 -6.05
CA THR A 120 11.03 -15.66 -6.85
C THR A 120 11.45 -16.28 -8.18
N VAL A 121 12.29 -15.57 -8.94
CA VAL A 121 12.79 -16.04 -10.25
C VAL A 121 13.77 -17.23 -10.10
N GLY A 122 14.53 -17.26 -9.00
CA GLY A 122 15.43 -18.38 -8.69
C GLY A 122 14.69 -19.66 -8.29
N ALA A 123 13.57 -19.55 -7.58
CA ALA A 123 12.82 -20.70 -7.06
C ALA A 123 11.74 -21.22 -8.01
N LEU A 124 11.19 -20.37 -8.89
CA LEU A 124 10.09 -20.74 -9.81
C LEU A 124 10.42 -20.36 -11.26
N ASP A 125 10.04 -21.20 -12.22
CA ASP A 125 10.24 -20.91 -13.65
C ASP A 125 9.31 -19.77 -14.12
N VAL A 126 9.75 -19.04 -15.15
CA VAL A 126 9.04 -17.84 -15.63
C VAL A 126 7.61 -18.15 -16.10
N GLN A 127 7.37 -19.33 -16.71
CA GLN A 127 6.03 -19.68 -17.17
C GLN A 127 5.08 -19.89 -15.99
N SER A 128 5.54 -20.55 -14.93
CA SER A 128 4.79 -20.71 -13.69
C SER A 128 4.53 -19.37 -12.98
N ILE A 129 5.50 -18.45 -12.98
CA ILE A 129 5.32 -17.08 -12.46
C ILE A 129 4.21 -16.37 -13.24
N VAL A 130 4.24 -16.42 -14.58
CA VAL A 130 3.22 -15.80 -15.45
C VAL A 130 1.85 -16.42 -15.22
N ASN A 131 1.78 -17.75 -15.09
CA ASN A 131 0.52 -18.46 -14.86
C ASN A 131 -0.10 -18.14 -13.48
N ALA A 132 0.73 -17.89 -12.48
CA ALA A 132 0.30 -17.56 -11.12
C ALA A 132 -0.29 -16.14 -10.98
N LYS A 133 0.02 -15.23 -11.93
CA LYS A 133 -0.51 -13.85 -11.95
C LYS A 133 -0.30 -13.14 -10.61
N ASP A 134 -1.38 -12.68 -9.97
CA ASP A 134 -1.36 -11.97 -8.69
C ASP A 134 -0.83 -12.82 -7.53
N PHE A 135 -0.79 -14.15 -7.69
CA PHE A 135 -0.27 -15.10 -6.69
C PHE A 135 1.19 -15.49 -6.92
N ALA A 136 1.90 -14.88 -7.88
CA ALA A 136 3.28 -15.25 -8.25
C ALA A 136 4.22 -15.40 -7.05
N LEU A 137 4.20 -14.45 -6.11
CA LEU A 137 5.05 -14.50 -4.93
C LEU A 137 4.67 -15.64 -3.97
N ALA A 138 3.37 -15.89 -3.79
CA ALA A 138 2.89 -17.00 -2.97
C ALA A 138 3.21 -18.35 -3.62
N GLU A 139 3.08 -18.45 -4.94
CA GLU A 139 3.42 -19.66 -5.70
C GLU A 139 4.91 -19.96 -5.59
N ALA A 140 5.76 -18.93 -5.68
CA ALA A 140 7.19 -19.07 -5.54
C ALA A 140 7.63 -19.54 -4.14
N ALA A 141 6.78 -19.45 -3.11
CA ALA A 141 7.08 -19.99 -1.79
C ALA A 141 6.91 -21.53 -1.72
N LYS A 142 6.08 -22.12 -2.59
CA LYS A 142 5.78 -23.57 -2.53
C LYS A 142 7.00 -24.48 -2.65
N PRO A 143 7.99 -24.23 -3.52
CA PRO A 143 9.15 -25.11 -3.68
C PRO A 143 9.97 -25.31 -2.40
N PHE A 144 9.94 -24.36 -1.45
CA PHE A 144 10.80 -24.38 -0.27
C PHE A 144 10.11 -24.19 1.08
N LEU A 145 8.87 -23.66 1.10
CA LEU A 145 8.02 -23.56 2.30
C LEU A 145 6.71 -24.37 2.15
N GLY A 146 6.50 -25.04 1.03
CA GLY A 146 5.30 -25.84 0.76
C GLY A 146 4.01 -25.01 0.74
N GLN A 147 2.88 -25.70 0.91
CA GLN A 147 1.56 -25.06 0.92
C GLN A 147 1.39 -24.07 2.09
N ALA A 148 2.08 -24.31 3.22
CA ALA A 148 2.07 -23.41 4.35
C ALA A 148 2.72 -22.06 3.98
N GLY A 149 3.84 -22.07 3.25
CA GLY A 149 4.48 -20.87 2.73
C GLY A 149 3.59 -20.07 1.78
N PHE A 150 2.93 -20.76 0.85
CA PHE A 150 1.95 -20.14 -0.04
C PHE A 150 0.88 -19.39 0.77
N THR A 151 0.24 -20.07 1.71
CA THR A 151 -0.84 -19.48 2.53
C THR A 151 -0.34 -18.31 3.36
N LEU A 152 0.86 -18.42 3.95
CA LEU A 152 1.46 -17.36 4.75
C LEU A 152 1.71 -16.09 3.93
N ILE A 153 2.28 -16.25 2.73
CA ILE A 153 2.54 -15.14 1.82
C ILE A 153 1.23 -14.54 1.29
N ALA A 154 0.22 -15.35 0.98
CA ALA A 154 -1.09 -14.87 0.56
C ALA A 154 -1.77 -14.04 1.68
N ILE A 155 -1.69 -14.48 2.94
CA ILE A 155 -2.19 -13.71 4.09
C ILE A 155 -1.41 -12.41 4.25
N ALA A 156 -0.08 -12.44 4.14
CA ALA A 156 0.75 -11.24 4.20
C ALA A 156 0.40 -10.25 3.09
N ALA A 157 0.16 -10.73 1.87
CA ALA A 157 -0.27 -9.91 0.74
C ALA A 157 -1.62 -9.23 1.02
N MET A 158 -2.63 -9.98 1.48
CA MET A 158 -3.94 -9.41 1.84
C MET A 158 -3.83 -8.35 2.94
N LEU A 159 -3.07 -8.63 4.00
CA LEU A 159 -2.83 -7.67 5.08
C LEU A 159 -2.08 -6.44 4.58
N SER A 160 -1.10 -6.62 3.70
CA SER A 160 -0.34 -5.51 3.10
C SER A 160 -1.23 -4.62 2.24
N THR A 161 -2.10 -5.21 1.43
CA THR A 161 -3.06 -4.46 0.60
C THR A 161 -4.06 -3.69 1.46
N ALA A 162 -4.61 -4.31 2.50
CA ALA A 162 -5.53 -3.62 3.42
C ALA A 162 -4.85 -2.45 4.15
N SER A 163 -3.62 -2.66 4.63
CA SER A 163 -2.75 -1.66 5.25
C SER A 163 -2.46 -0.49 4.29
N ALA A 164 -2.09 -0.79 3.04
CA ALA A 164 -1.83 0.22 2.01
C ALA A 164 -3.09 1.04 1.68
N ILE A 165 -4.23 0.40 1.48
CA ILE A 165 -5.52 1.09 1.25
C ILE A 165 -5.82 2.05 2.41
N ASN A 166 -5.69 1.58 3.65
CA ASN A 166 -5.93 2.41 4.82
C ASN A 166 -4.96 3.61 4.91
N ALA A 167 -3.67 3.41 4.62
CA ALA A 167 -2.68 4.47 4.59
C ALA A 167 -2.97 5.52 3.50
N THR A 168 -3.29 5.08 2.29
CA THR A 168 -3.64 5.96 1.16
C THR A 168 -4.90 6.76 1.45
N LEU A 169 -5.94 6.12 1.98
CA LEU A 169 -7.15 6.80 2.45
C LEU A 169 -6.78 7.91 3.45
N TYR A 170 -6.02 7.56 4.49
CA TYR A 170 -5.62 8.52 5.51
C TYR A 170 -4.81 9.71 4.97
N GLY A 171 -3.85 9.45 4.07
CA GLY A 171 -3.05 10.50 3.45
C GLY A 171 -3.87 11.41 2.53
N SER A 172 -4.72 10.84 1.69
CA SER A 172 -5.61 11.60 0.81
C SER A 172 -6.57 12.50 1.60
N ALA A 173 -7.10 12.00 2.72
CA ALA A 173 -7.94 12.78 3.63
C ALA A 173 -7.22 14.05 4.14
N ARG A 174 -5.95 13.89 4.56
CA ARG A 174 -5.12 14.98 5.07
C ARG A 174 -4.80 15.99 3.98
N LEU A 175 -4.41 15.50 2.81
CA LEU A 175 -4.09 16.36 1.67
C LEU A 175 -5.31 17.18 1.25
N SER A 176 -6.48 16.56 1.11
CA SER A 176 -7.73 17.28 0.78
C SER A 176 -8.07 18.35 1.82
N TYR A 177 -7.85 18.08 3.11
CA TYR A 177 -8.08 19.07 4.16
C TYR A 177 -7.11 20.24 4.11
N ALA A 178 -5.82 19.98 3.84
CA ALA A 178 -4.83 21.04 3.68
C ALA A 178 -5.21 21.97 2.51
N ILE A 179 -5.53 21.40 1.35
CA ILE A 179 -5.95 22.15 0.16
C ILE A 179 -7.25 22.93 0.42
N ALA A 180 -8.22 22.34 1.12
CA ALA A 180 -9.47 23.02 1.48
C ALA A 180 -9.23 24.20 2.43
N LYS A 181 -8.32 24.07 3.38
CA LYS A 181 -7.94 25.16 4.30
C LYS A 181 -7.28 26.32 3.57
N ASP A 182 -6.58 26.04 2.48
CA ASP A 182 -6.00 27.06 1.60
C ASP A 182 -7.04 27.73 0.68
N GLY A 183 -8.31 27.29 0.73
CA GLY A 183 -9.43 27.89 0.02
C GLY A 183 -9.62 27.39 -1.42
N GLU A 184 -8.81 26.43 -1.86
CA GLU A 184 -8.78 25.89 -3.22
C GLU A 184 -9.84 24.80 -3.46
N LEU A 185 -10.54 24.35 -2.41
CA LEU A 185 -11.61 23.35 -2.48
C LEU A 185 -12.89 23.81 -1.75
N PRO A 186 -14.07 23.23 -2.07
CA PRO A 186 -15.33 23.59 -1.43
C PRO A 186 -15.27 23.46 0.10
N LYS A 187 -15.79 24.46 0.82
CA LYS A 187 -15.74 24.57 2.29
C LYS A 187 -16.31 23.37 3.05
N GLN A 188 -17.14 22.55 2.39
CA GLN A 188 -17.64 21.30 2.93
C GLN A 188 -16.47 20.35 3.31
N LEU A 189 -15.37 20.37 2.55
CA LEU A 189 -14.18 19.55 2.80
C LEU A 189 -13.32 20.05 3.98
N GLU A 190 -13.60 21.24 4.53
CA GLU A 190 -12.98 21.72 5.76
C GLU A 190 -13.54 21.04 7.02
N ARG A 191 -14.68 20.35 6.92
CA ARG A 191 -15.35 19.74 8.08
C ARG A 191 -14.61 18.51 8.57
N LYS A 192 -14.13 18.61 9.81
CA LYS A 192 -13.57 17.47 10.55
C LYS A 192 -14.70 16.61 11.09
N VAL A 193 -14.93 15.45 10.49
CA VAL A 193 -15.76 14.39 11.10
C VAL A 193 -14.88 13.65 12.12
N TRP A 194 -15.27 13.64 13.40
CA TRP A 194 -14.55 12.92 14.47
C TRP A 194 -13.10 13.43 14.71
N GLY A 195 -12.85 14.72 14.50
CA GLY A 195 -11.52 15.32 14.66
C GLY A 195 -10.52 14.93 13.57
N ARG A 196 -10.96 14.22 12.52
CA ARG A 196 -10.18 13.85 11.34
C ARG A 196 -10.88 14.34 10.07
N PRO A 197 -10.16 14.57 8.96
CA PRO A 197 -10.76 15.08 7.73
C PRO A 197 -11.45 13.98 6.89
N VAL A 198 -12.50 13.35 7.43
CA VAL A 198 -13.12 12.14 6.83
C VAL A 198 -14.13 12.46 5.71
N GLU A 199 -14.55 13.72 5.53
CA GLU A 199 -15.49 14.06 4.45
C GLU A 199 -14.82 14.03 3.08
N GLY A 200 -13.53 14.39 3.00
CA GLY A 200 -12.72 14.24 1.77
C GLY A 200 -12.57 12.79 1.34
N LEU A 201 -12.54 11.86 2.30
CA LEU A 201 -12.48 10.42 2.06
C LEU A 201 -13.73 9.86 1.37
N LEU A 202 -14.91 10.28 1.81
CA LEU A 202 -16.18 9.85 1.21
C LEU A 202 -16.36 10.45 -0.18
N GLY A 203 -15.90 11.70 -0.39
CA GLY A 203 -15.89 12.34 -1.71
C GLY A 203 -14.95 11.65 -2.70
N LEU A 204 -13.75 11.27 -2.26
CA LEU A 204 -12.76 10.53 -3.07
C LEU A 204 -13.21 9.11 -3.39
N ALA A 205 -13.75 8.38 -2.40
CA ALA A 205 -14.30 7.04 -2.60
C ALA A 205 -15.45 7.06 -3.62
N ALA A 206 -16.38 8.02 -3.50
CA ALA A 206 -17.50 8.16 -4.44
C ALA A 206 -17.07 8.56 -5.86
N THR A 207 -16.01 9.35 -6.01
CA THR A 207 -15.46 9.71 -7.33
C THR A 207 -14.70 8.55 -7.97
N ILE A 208 -13.93 7.78 -7.21
CA ILE A 208 -13.25 6.56 -7.69
C ILE A 208 -14.30 5.52 -8.12
N GLU A 209 -15.31 5.27 -7.27
CA GLU A 209 -16.39 4.32 -7.57
C GLU A 209 -17.23 4.78 -8.78
N GLY A 210 -17.52 6.08 -8.88
CA GLY A 210 -18.18 6.68 -10.04
C GLY A 210 -17.37 6.54 -11.33
N ALA A 211 -16.05 6.76 -11.29
CA ALA A 211 -15.17 6.61 -12.44
C ALA A 211 -15.02 5.14 -12.89
N PHE A 212 -15.01 4.20 -11.95
CA PHE A 212 -14.96 2.76 -12.23
C PHE A 212 -16.23 2.30 -12.96
N GLN A 213 -17.41 2.72 -12.49
CA GLN A 213 -18.69 2.41 -13.15
C GLN A 213 -18.84 3.03 -14.54
N LEU A 214 -18.25 4.21 -14.79
CA LEU A 214 -18.26 4.84 -16.11
C LEU A 214 -17.36 4.11 -17.12
N THR A 215 -16.30 3.45 -16.63
CA THR A 215 -15.38 2.65 -17.46
C THR A 215 -16.01 1.32 -17.87
N GLU A 216 -16.71 0.62 -16.97
CA GLU A 216 -17.40 -0.64 -17.29
C GLU A 216 -18.62 -0.48 -18.22
N ARG A 217 -19.25 0.70 -18.24
CA ARG A 217 -20.47 0.95 -19.03
C ARG A 217 -20.25 1.29 -20.50
N ARG A 218 -19.01 1.33 -21.02
CA ARG A 218 -18.75 1.54 -22.45
C ARG A 218 -18.65 0.21 -23.19
N PRO A 219 -19.72 -0.29 -23.84
CA PRO A 219 -19.54 -1.36 -24.82
C PRO A 219 -18.66 -0.85 -25.95
N LEU A 220 -17.57 -1.56 -26.22
CA LEU A 220 -16.70 -1.37 -27.38
C LEU A 220 -17.56 -1.48 -28.65
N ARG A 221 -17.99 -0.34 -29.21
CA ARG A 221 -18.51 -0.29 -30.58
C ARG A 221 -17.30 -0.37 -31.51
N LEU A 222 -16.99 -1.59 -31.95
CA LEU A 222 -16.03 -1.81 -33.03
C LEU A 222 -16.59 -1.12 -34.30
N PRO A 223 -15.78 -0.29 -34.99
CA PRO A 223 -16.16 0.20 -36.31
C PRO A 223 -16.27 -1.00 -37.27
N ARG A 224 -17.38 -1.05 -38.02
CA ARG A 224 -17.61 -2.06 -39.07
C ARG A 224 -16.75 -1.76 -40.29
#